data_AF-A0A847Z2D7-F1
#
_entry.id   AF-A0A847Z2D7-F1
#
_cell.length_a   1.000
_cell.length_b   1.000
_cell.length_c   1.000
_cell.angle_alpha   90.00
_cell.angle_beta   90.00
_cell.angle_gamma   90.00
#
_symmetry.space_group_name_H-M   'P 1'
#
loop_
_entity.id
_entity.type
_entity.pdbx_description
1 polymer ?
#
loop_
_entity_poly.entity_id
_entity_poly.type
_entity_poly.pdbx_seq_one_letter_code
_entity_poly.pdbx_strand_id
1 'polypeptide(L)'
;MPRPRKNKRICKVPEFKYFICGSGQAATINMTCEEYECIRLIDFEGLDQNECAVIMGVGRSSVQRLYESARKIIANSLVEGKRIKIEGGEYDVCPYSKDTYWSCNKNCMKDKNKSKKSL
;
A
#
# COMPACT_ATOMS: atom_id res chain seq x y z
N MET A 1 -7.83 21.77 -30.35
CA MET A 1 -9.12 21.72 -29.62
C MET A 1 -9.00 20.69 -28.50
N PRO A 2 -9.35 21.02 -27.24
CA PRO A 2 -9.38 20.03 -26.15
C PRO A 2 -10.39 18.93 -26.48
N ARG A 3 -10.02 17.65 -26.32
CA ARG A 3 -10.96 16.53 -26.49
C ARG A 3 -12.10 16.70 -25.48
N PRO A 4 -13.39 16.71 -25.91
CA PRO A 4 -14.52 16.80 -24.99
C PRO A 4 -14.43 15.69 -23.93
N ARG A 5 -14.49 16.08 -22.65
CA ARG A 5 -14.41 15.12 -21.55
C ARG A 5 -15.72 14.35 -21.49
N LYS A 6 -15.66 13.03 -21.69
CA LYS A 6 -16.81 12.14 -21.43
C LYS A 6 -17.09 12.07 -19.92
N ASN A 7 -18.36 12.19 -19.55
CA ASN A 7 -18.83 11.95 -18.18
C ASN A 7 -18.62 10.48 -17.81
N LYS A 8 -18.29 10.22 -16.54
CA LYS A 8 -18.12 8.86 -16.00
C LYS A 8 -19.38 8.51 -15.21
N ARG A 9 -19.84 7.26 -15.31
CA ARG A 9 -21.02 6.79 -14.57
C ARG A 9 -20.61 6.41 -13.15
N ILE A 10 -21.37 6.88 -12.16
CA ILE A 10 -21.31 6.44 -10.77
C ILE A 10 -22.68 5.87 -10.38
N CYS A 11 -22.72 4.83 -9.55
CA CYS A 11 -23.99 4.21 -9.13
C CYS A 11 -24.65 4.95 -7.96
N LYS A 12 -23.84 5.49 -7.03
CA LYS A 12 -24.29 6.29 -5.88
C LYS A 12 -23.22 7.34 -5.59
N VAL A 13 -23.64 8.51 -5.12
CA VAL A 13 -22.70 9.51 -4.55
C VAL A 13 -22.17 8.95 -3.22
N PRO A 14 -20.86 9.02 -2.93
CA PRO A 14 -20.31 8.60 -1.66
C PRO A 14 -21.02 9.30 -0.50
N GLU A 15 -21.48 8.50 0.45
CA GLU A 15 -22.15 8.98 1.66
C GLU A 15 -21.14 9.64 2.61
N PHE A 16 -19.98 9.02 2.74
CA PHE A 16 -18.83 9.56 3.46
C PHE A 16 -17.93 10.35 2.48
N LYS A 17 -17.81 11.65 2.71
CA LYS A 17 -16.98 12.57 1.89
C LYS A 17 -15.64 12.93 2.54
N TYR A 18 -15.52 12.71 3.85
CA TYR A 18 -14.33 13.00 4.64
C TYR A 18 -13.95 11.76 5.44
N PHE A 19 -12.68 11.36 5.35
CA PHE A 19 -12.14 10.20 6.06
C PHE A 19 -11.18 10.73 7.12
N ILE A 20 -11.69 10.93 8.34
CA ILE A 20 -10.90 11.43 9.47
C ILE A 20 -10.61 10.27 10.41
N CYS A 21 -9.33 10.04 10.69
CA CYS A 21 -8.92 9.16 11.79
C CYS A 21 -9.33 9.82 13.11
N GLY A 22 -10.37 9.31 13.78
CA GLY A 22 -10.44 9.45 15.24
C GLY A 22 -11.70 9.93 15.95
N SER A 23 -12.77 10.46 15.32
CA SER A 23 -13.84 11.14 16.11
C SER A 23 -15.24 10.48 16.22
N GLY A 24 -15.41 9.16 16.18
CA GLY A 24 -16.72 8.49 16.30
C GLY A 24 -16.71 6.97 16.51
N GLN A 25 -17.85 6.35 16.78
CA GLN A 25 -18.02 4.88 16.96
C GLN A 25 -18.10 4.12 15.61
N ALA A 26 -17.23 4.42 14.66
CA ALA A 26 -17.21 3.69 13.39
C ALA A 26 -16.61 2.29 13.60
N ALA A 27 -17.19 1.28 12.94
CA ALA A 27 -16.62 -0.06 12.93
C ALA A 27 -15.20 -0.05 12.36
N THR A 28 -14.34 -0.91 12.92
CA THR A 28 -12.93 -0.99 12.57
C THR A 28 -12.68 -2.22 11.71
N ILE A 29 -11.88 -2.06 10.66
CA ILE A 29 -11.30 -3.15 9.87
C ILE A 29 -9.79 -3.15 10.08
N ASN A 30 -9.22 -4.34 10.24
CA ASN A 30 -7.78 -4.49 10.46
C ASN A 30 -7.04 -4.63 9.12
N MET A 31 -5.88 -4.00 9.05
CA MET A 31 -4.90 -4.12 7.97
C MET A 31 -3.57 -4.49 8.60
N THR A 32 -2.85 -5.46 8.02
CA THR A 32 -1.53 -5.83 8.55
C THR A 32 -0.46 -4.80 8.14
N CYS A 33 0.67 -4.79 8.85
CA CYS A 33 1.80 -3.94 8.46
C CYS A 33 2.30 -4.25 7.04
N GLU A 34 2.29 -5.52 6.62
CA GLU A 34 2.71 -5.95 5.29
C GLU A 34 1.75 -5.45 4.19
N GLU A 35 0.45 -5.50 4.44
CA GLU A 35 -0.59 -4.97 3.55
C GLU A 35 -0.45 -3.45 3.37
N TYR A 36 -0.23 -2.74 4.48
CA TYR A 36 0.03 -1.30 4.46
C TYR A 36 1.29 -0.98 3.66
N GLU A 37 2.39 -1.71 3.88
CA GLU A 37 3.66 -1.48 3.18
C GLU A 37 3.52 -1.73 1.68
N CYS A 38 2.76 -2.76 1.27
CA CYS A 38 2.42 -2.99 -0.14
C CYS A 38 1.73 -1.76 -0.78
N ILE A 39 0.73 -1.19 -0.10
CA ILE A 39 0.03 0.01 -0.59
C ILE A 39 0.98 1.21 -0.63
N ARG A 40 1.82 1.38 0.39
CA ARG A 40 2.82 2.45 0.43
C ARG A 40 3.77 2.36 -0.76
N LEU A 41 4.33 1.19 -1.04
CA LEU A 41 5.29 0.99 -2.13
C LEU A 41 4.65 1.13 -3.51
N ILE A 42 3.47 0.54 -3.73
CA ILE A 42 2.85 0.51 -5.05
C ILE A 42 2.07 1.79 -5.33
N ASP A 43 1.09 2.13 -4.49
CA ASP A 43 0.14 3.20 -4.78
C ASP A 43 0.67 4.58 -4.38
N PHE A 44 1.49 4.67 -3.32
CA PHE A 44 2.04 5.95 -2.85
C PHE A 44 3.41 6.29 -3.45
N GLU A 45 4.36 5.34 -3.50
CA GLU A 45 5.68 5.55 -4.11
C GLU A 45 5.70 5.28 -5.63
N GLY A 46 4.64 4.67 -6.18
CA GLY A 46 4.49 4.42 -7.62
C GLY A 46 5.34 3.27 -8.17
N LEU A 47 5.79 2.36 -7.31
CA LEU A 47 6.60 1.20 -7.72
C LEU A 47 5.72 0.10 -8.34
N ASP A 48 6.32 -0.73 -9.19
CA ASP A 48 5.63 -1.91 -9.70
C ASP A 48 5.63 -3.08 -8.70
N GLN A 49 4.86 -4.13 -8.99
CA GLN A 49 4.76 -5.30 -8.11
C GLN A 49 6.08 -6.07 -7.97
N ASN A 50 6.94 -6.05 -9.00
CA ASN A 50 8.24 -6.73 -8.95
C ASN A 50 9.21 -5.96 -8.04
N GLU A 51 9.25 -4.64 -8.18
CA GLU A 51 10.01 -3.73 -7.34
C GLU A 51 9.60 -3.83 -5.88
N CYS A 52 8.29 -3.84 -5.62
CA CYS A 52 7.73 -4.08 -4.30
C CYS A 52 8.19 -5.44 -3.73
N ALA A 53 8.14 -6.51 -4.54
CA ALA A 53 8.60 -7.85 -4.12
C ALA A 53 10.10 -7.87 -3.79
N VAL A 54 10.91 -7.12 -4.54
CA VAL A 54 12.33 -6.97 -4.27
C VAL A 54 12.57 -6.28 -2.93
N ILE A 55 11.88 -5.18 -2.66
CA ILE A 55 12.03 -4.40 -1.42
C ILE A 55 11.55 -5.21 -0.21
N MET A 56 10.38 -5.84 -0.31
CA MET A 56 9.80 -6.64 0.77
C MET A 56 10.48 -8.00 0.95
N GLY A 57 11.36 -8.41 0.04
CA GLY A 57 12.08 -9.67 0.15
C GLY A 57 11.22 -10.93 -0.09
N VAL A 58 10.01 -10.77 -0.62
CA VAL A 58 9.06 -11.87 -0.84
C VAL A 58 8.88 -12.19 -2.33
N GLY A 59 8.17 -13.28 -2.64
CA GLY A 59 7.80 -13.62 -4.01
C GLY A 59 6.73 -12.69 -4.59
N ARG A 60 6.70 -12.55 -5.93
CA ARG A 60 5.71 -11.73 -6.65
C ARG A 60 4.27 -12.14 -6.33
N SER A 61 4.00 -13.44 -6.18
CA SER A 61 2.67 -13.96 -5.82
C SER A 61 2.23 -13.52 -4.42
N SER A 62 3.17 -13.40 -3.47
CA SER A 62 2.88 -12.89 -2.12
C SER A 62 2.50 -11.42 -2.17
N VAL A 63 3.26 -10.58 -2.90
CA VAL A 63 2.91 -9.17 -3.12
C VAL A 63 1.54 -9.03 -3.77
N GLN A 64 1.24 -9.85 -4.77
CA GLN A 64 -0.07 -9.81 -5.43
C GLN A 64 -1.21 -10.08 -4.43
N ARG A 65 -1.06 -11.10 -3.57
CA ARG A 65 -2.06 -11.44 -2.54
C ARG A 65 -2.22 -10.32 -1.51
N LEU A 66 -1.10 -9.79 -0.99
CA LEU A 66 -1.11 -8.67 -0.05
C LEU A 66 -1.76 -7.43 -0.67
N TYR A 67 -1.39 -7.09 -1.90
CA TYR A 67 -1.95 -5.94 -2.62
C TYR A 67 -3.45 -6.07 -2.91
N GLU A 68 -3.91 -7.27 -3.28
CA GLU A 68 -5.34 -7.55 -3.46
C GLU A 68 -6.12 -7.47 -2.15
N SER A 69 -5.56 -8.00 -1.06
CA SER A 69 -6.16 -7.93 0.28
C SER A 69 -6.25 -6.49 0.78
N ALA A 70 -5.15 -5.74 0.71
CA ALA A 70 -5.07 -4.36 1.15
C ALA A 70 -6.07 -3.45 0.39
N ARG A 71 -6.19 -3.62 -0.93
CA ARG A 71 -7.18 -2.87 -1.73
C ARG A 71 -8.63 -3.20 -1.35
N LYS A 72 -8.94 -4.44 -0.96
CA LYS A 72 -10.28 -4.79 -0.45
C LYS A 72 -10.58 -4.09 0.87
N ILE A 73 -9.59 -4.01 1.77
CA ILE A 73 -9.74 -3.32 3.06
C ILE A 73 -9.97 -1.82 2.84
N ILE A 74 -9.19 -1.19 1.96
CA ILE A 74 -9.35 0.23 1.61
C ILE A 74 -10.71 0.47 0.97
N ALA A 75 -11.11 -0.36 -0.01
CA ALA A 75 -12.42 -0.25 -0.65
C ALA A 75 -13.57 -0.38 0.36
N ASN A 76 -13.49 -1.34 1.29
CA ASN A 76 -14.48 -1.51 2.34
C ASN A 76 -14.54 -0.28 3.26
N SER A 77 -13.39 0.22 3.71
CA SER A 77 -13.30 1.44 4.52
C SER A 77 -13.93 2.64 3.81
N LEU A 78 -13.64 2.84 2.52
CA LEU A 78 -14.17 3.96 1.74
C LEU A 78 -15.68 3.87 1.49
N VAL A 79 -16.21 2.66 1.28
CA VAL A 79 -17.63 2.44 0.96
C VAL A 79 -18.51 2.42 2.21
N GLU A 80 -18.05 1.74 3.27
CA GLU A 80 -18.82 1.54 4.51
C GLU A 80 -18.49 2.58 5.60
N GLY A 81 -17.49 3.45 5.38
CA GLY A 81 -17.06 4.43 6.37
C GLY A 81 -16.33 3.82 7.56
N LYS A 82 -15.75 2.62 7.40
CA LYS A 82 -15.00 1.93 8.46
C LYS A 82 -13.64 2.55 8.69
N ARG A 83 -13.16 2.47 9.93
CA ARG A 83 -11.79 2.85 10.30
C ARG A 83 -10.82 1.74 9.93
N ILE A 84 -9.67 2.09 9.37
CA ILE A 84 -8.57 1.15 9.18
C ILE A 84 -7.68 1.22 10.42
N LYS A 85 -7.47 0.07 11.07
CA LYS A 85 -6.48 -0.09 12.13
C LYS A 85 -5.33 -0.93 11.59
N ILE A 86 -4.13 -0.34 11.58
CA ILE A 86 -2.93 -1.03 11.10
C ILE A 86 -2.29 -1.72 12.30
N GLU A 87 -2.32 -3.05 12.33
CA GLU A 87 -1.72 -3.85 13.40
C GLU A 87 -1.43 -5.29 12.96
N GLY A 88 -0.50 -5.94 13.66
CA GLY A 88 -0.12 -7.33 13.41
C GLY A 88 0.68 -7.53 12.12
N GLY A 89 0.70 -8.78 11.65
CA GLY A 89 1.58 -9.24 10.58
C GLY A 89 2.93 -9.75 11.12
N GLU A 90 3.66 -10.47 10.27
CA GLU A 90 5.00 -10.97 10.55
C GLU A 90 5.98 -10.23 9.65
N TYR A 91 6.78 -9.32 10.22
CA TYR A 91 7.67 -8.47 9.43
C TYR A 91 8.95 -8.14 10.17
N ASP A 92 10.00 -7.90 9.39
CA ASP A 92 11.25 -7.33 9.86
C ASP A 92 11.34 -5.87 9.43
N VAL A 93 11.84 -5.01 10.33
CA VAL A 93 12.05 -3.60 10.01
C VAL A 93 13.33 -3.45 9.19
N CYS A 94 13.23 -2.75 8.06
CA CYS A 94 14.38 -2.52 7.20
C CYS A 94 15.51 -1.79 7.96
N PRO A 95 16.79 -2.21 7.85
CA PRO A 95 17.91 -1.56 8.52
C PRO A 95 18.13 -0.10 8.07
N TYR A 96 17.68 0.27 6.87
CA TYR A 96 17.74 1.64 6.33
C TYR A 96 16.54 2.52 6.71
N SER A 97 15.61 2.01 7.52
CA SER A 97 14.40 2.73 7.94
C SER A 97 14.67 3.96 8.83
N LYS A 98 15.89 4.07 9.39
CA LYS A 98 16.30 5.26 10.15
C LYS A 98 16.50 6.49 9.26
N ASP A 99 16.79 6.26 7.98
CA ASP A 99 16.79 7.30 6.96
C ASP A 99 15.36 7.43 6.40
N THR A 100 15.02 8.56 5.79
CA THR A 100 13.67 8.78 5.21
C THR A 100 13.20 7.62 4.30
N TYR A 101 11.88 7.43 4.17
CA TYR A 101 11.29 6.37 3.32
C TYR A 101 11.87 6.33 1.88
N TRP A 102 12.16 7.51 1.31
CA TRP A 102 12.76 7.66 -0.03
C TRP A 102 14.20 7.11 -0.11
N SER A 103 15.02 7.36 0.90
CA SER A 103 16.40 6.83 0.98
C SER A 103 16.41 5.32 1.19
N CYS A 104 15.46 4.79 1.95
CA CYS A 104 15.31 3.36 2.20
C CYS A 104 15.07 2.58 0.90
N ASN A 105 14.08 2.99 0.07
CA ASN A 105 13.75 2.32 -1.19
C ASN A 105 14.99 2.18 -2.12
N LYS A 106 15.80 3.26 -2.23
CA LYS A 106 17.03 3.25 -3.05
C LYS A 106 18.10 2.31 -2.50
N ASN A 107 18.28 2.26 -1.18
CA ASN A 107 19.29 1.41 -0.56
C ASN A 107 18.89 -0.07 -0.60
N CYS A 108 17.62 -0.38 -0.35
CA CYS A 108 17.06 -1.74 -0.48
C CYS A 108 17.28 -2.32 -1.89
N MET A 109 17.04 -1.53 -2.94
CA MET A 109 17.27 -1.98 -4.31
C MET A 109 18.76 -2.15 -4.64
N LYS A 110 19.63 -1.27 -4.12
CA LYS A 110 21.09 -1.35 -4.36
C LYS A 110 21.73 -2.58 -3.72
N ASP A 111 21.31 -2.96 -2.53
CA ASP A 111 21.89 -4.10 -1.82
C ASP A 111 21.60 -5.44 -2.49
N LYS A 112 20.39 -5.61 -3.06
CA LYS A 112 20.07 -6.78 -3.88
C LYS A 112 20.90 -6.86 -5.16
N ASN A 113 21.25 -5.71 -5.75
CA ASN A 113 22.12 -5.68 -6.93
C ASN A 113 23.59 -6.00 -6.59
N LYS A 114 24.03 -5.74 -5.35
CA LYS A 114 25.36 -6.17 -4.88
C LYS A 114 25.39 -7.69 -4.64
N SER A 115 24.37 -8.26 -4.02
CA SER A 115 24.33 -9.71 -3.74
C SER A 115 24.15 -10.58 -4.99
N LYS A 116 23.62 -10.02 -6.10
CA LYS A 116 23.60 -10.68 -7.42
C LYS A 116 24.90 -10.59 -8.23
N LYS A 117 25.83 -9.71 -7.86
CA LYS A 117 27.10 -9.48 -8.59
C LYS A 117 28.30 -10.26 -8.05
N SER A 118 28.12 -10.99 -6.95
CA SER A 118 29.16 -11.77 -6.27
C SER A 118 29.07 -13.28 -6.55
N LEU A 119 28.39 -13.67 -7.62
CA LEU A 119 28.28 -15.02 -8.18
C LEU A 119 28.65 -14.97 -9.66
#